data_AF-A0A1D6IJN6-F1
#
_entry.id   AF-A0A1D6IJN6-F1
#
_cell.length_a   1.000
_cell.length_b   1.000
_cell.length_c   1.000
_cell.angle_alpha   90.00
_cell.angle_beta   90.00
_cell.angle_gamma   90.00
#
_symmetry.space_group_name_H-M   'P 1'
#
loop_
_entity.id
_entity.type
_entity.pdbx_description
1 polymer ?
#
loop_
_entity_poly.entity_id
_entity_poly.type
_entity_poly.pdbx_seq_one_letter_code
_entity_poly.pdbx_strand_id
1 'polypeptide(L)'
;MTEPHPEGRGITLCIEKALADAGVAREEINYVNAHATSTQAGDLKEYEAIVRCFRQNPQVWVNSTKSMTGHLIGAAGGIEAVASIQAIRTGWVHPNLNLENPEDTLIQDVGVLVGSQKERCEVKVALSNSFGFGGHNSSILFAPFK
;
A
#
# COMPACT_ATOMS: atom_id res chain seq x y z
N MET A 1 17.48 0.82 -15.59
CA MET A 1 16.45 -0.22 -15.40
C MET A 1 15.52 0.29 -14.32
N THR A 2 14.38 0.87 -14.69
CA THR A 2 13.45 1.58 -13.79
C THR A 2 12.17 0.81 -13.52
N GLU A 3 11.94 -0.30 -14.23
CA GLU A 3 10.75 -1.13 -14.08
C GLU A 3 10.99 -2.25 -13.05
N PRO A 4 9.94 -2.64 -12.29
CA PRO A 4 10.02 -3.79 -11.39
C PRO A 4 10.24 -5.09 -12.17
N HIS A 5 10.61 -6.15 -11.46
CA HIS A 5 10.67 -7.49 -12.05
C HIS A 5 9.32 -7.84 -12.73
N PRO A 6 9.28 -8.45 -13.93
CA PRO A 6 8.04 -8.71 -14.68
C PRO A 6 6.95 -9.48 -13.91
N GLU A 7 7.38 -10.30 -12.95
CA GLU A 7 6.51 -11.07 -12.04
C GLU A 7 6.28 -10.41 -10.66
N GLY A 8 6.73 -9.17 -10.43
CA GLY A 8 6.58 -8.50 -9.13
C GLY A 8 7.32 -9.17 -7.96
N ARG A 9 8.20 -10.15 -8.22
CA ARG A 9 8.85 -10.98 -7.19
C ARG A 9 9.55 -10.16 -6.10
N GLY A 10 10.25 -9.09 -6.49
CA GLY A 10 10.95 -8.22 -5.54
C GLY A 10 10.02 -7.50 -4.58
N ILE A 11 8.82 -7.12 -5.04
CA ILE A 11 7.79 -6.47 -4.22
C ILE A 11 7.16 -7.49 -3.29
N THR A 12 6.73 -8.64 -3.82
CA THR A 12 6.14 -9.73 -3.02
C THR A 12 7.08 -10.17 -1.91
N LEU A 13 8.35 -10.44 -2.24
CA LEU A 13 9.36 -10.84 -1.26
C LEU A 13 9.61 -9.77 -0.19
N CYS A 14 9.52 -8.49 -0.56
CA CYS A 14 9.68 -7.39 0.40
C CYS A 14 8.54 -7.38 1.42
N ILE A 15 7.29 -7.48 0.97
CA ILE A 15 6.10 -7.56 1.82
C ILE A 15 6.17 -8.79 2.74
N GLU A 16 6.48 -9.96 2.18
CA GLU A 16 6.57 -11.22 2.95
C GLU A 16 7.67 -11.17 4.01
N LYS A 17 8.82 -10.58 3.68
CA LYS A 17 9.91 -10.39 4.66
C LYS A 17 9.51 -9.44 5.78
N ALA A 18 8.80 -8.35 5.46
CA ALA A 18 8.35 -7.39 6.47
C ALA A 18 7.32 -8.02 7.43
N LEU A 19 6.38 -8.82 6.90
CA LEU A 19 5.44 -9.60 7.71
C LEU A 19 6.17 -10.59 8.64
N ALA A 20 7.15 -11.33 8.10
CA ALA A 20 7.92 -12.32 8.85
C ALA A 20 8.80 -11.67 9.94
N ASP A 21 9.47 -10.57 9.62
CA ASP A 21 10.30 -9.79 10.55
C ASP A 21 9.48 -9.22 11.71
N ALA A 22 8.28 -8.70 11.41
CA ALA A 22 7.36 -8.17 12.41
C ALA A 22 6.59 -9.26 13.19
N GLY A 23 6.60 -10.51 12.74
CA GLY A 23 5.79 -11.58 13.31
C GLY A 23 4.27 -11.37 13.16
N VAL A 24 3.85 -10.65 12.12
CA VAL A 24 2.45 -10.27 11.87
C VAL A 24 1.82 -11.21 10.84
N ALA A 25 0.64 -11.73 11.13
CA ALA A 25 -0.12 -12.55 10.19
C ALA A 25 -0.76 -11.70 9.08
N ARG A 26 -0.95 -12.27 7.89
CA ARG A 26 -1.52 -11.56 6.73
C ARG A 26 -2.94 -11.05 7.01
N GLU A 27 -3.65 -11.76 7.86
CA GLU A 27 -5.02 -11.50 8.29
C GLU A 27 -5.13 -10.31 9.25
N GLU A 28 -4.02 -9.91 9.88
CA GLU A 28 -3.96 -8.75 10.78
C GLU A 28 -3.79 -7.42 10.04
N ILE A 29 -3.27 -7.46 8.81
CA ILE A 29 -3.22 -6.30 7.93
C ILE A 29 -4.64 -5.92 7.52
N ASN A 30 -5.03 -4.67 7.70
CA ASN A 30 -6.29 -4.17 7.16
C ASN A 30 -6.16 -2.84 6.43
N TYR A 31 -4.93 -2.35 6.28
CA TYR A 31 -4.65 -1.13 5.53
C TYR A 31 -3.28 -1.22 4.83
N VAL A 32 -3.23 -0.81 3.57
CA VAL A 32 -2.02 -0.70 2.76
C VAL A 32 -1.95 0.70 2.16
N ASN A 33 -0.91 1.44 2.53
CA ASN A 33 -0.48 2.64 1.81
C ASN A 33 0.54 2.21 0.76
N ALA A 34 0.06 2.03 -0.47
CA ALA A 34 0.82 1.55 -1.61
C ALA A 34 1.82 2.60 -2.09
N HIS A 35 2.86 2.14 -2.78
CA HIS A 35 3.81 3.02 -3.44
C HIS A 35 3.14 3.76 -4.60
N ALA A 36 2.48 3.06 -5.53
CA ALA A 36 1.64 3.58 -6.63
C ALA A 36 2.12 4.93 -7.21
N THR A 37 3.13 4.87 -8.07
CA THR A 37 3.74 6.04 -8.70
C THR A 37 2.97 6.56 -9.91
N SER A 38 1.78 6.01 -10.19
CA SER A 38 1.02 6.26 -11.42
C SER A 38 1.78 5.81 -12.66
N THR A 39 2.51 4.70 -12.52
CA THR A 39 3.22 4.06 -13.64
C THR A 39 2.51 2.76 -13.97
N GLN A 40 2.07 2.58 -15.21
CA GLN A 40 1.26 1.41 -15.58
C GLN A 40 1.91 0.08 -15.19
N ALA A 41 3.20 -0.09 -15.47
CA ALA A 41 3.93 -1.30 -15.09
C ALA A 41 4.17 -1.41 -13.57
N GLY A 42 4.51 -0.31 -12.90
CA GLY A 42 4.80 -0.31 -11.47
C GLY A 42 3.55 -0.62 -10.63
N ASP A 43 2.47 0.10 -10.90
CA ASP A 43 1.22 0.04 -10.16
C ASP A 43 0.56 -1.33 -10.35
N LEU A 44 0.56 -1.88 -11.58
CA LEU A 44 0.05 -3.22 -11.83
C LEU A 44 0.83 -4.29 -11.07
N LYS A 45 2.18 -4.20 -11.05
CA LYS A 45 3.01 -5.21 -10.36
C LYS A 45 2.94 -5.09 -8.85
N GLU A 46 2.79 -3.89 -8.32
CA GLU A 46 2.50 -3.70 -6.91
C GLU A 46 1.12 -4.26 -6.55
N TYR A 47 0.10 -3.96 -7.34
CA TYR A 47 -1.25 -4.46 -7.13
C TYR A 47 -1.30 -5.99 -7.11
N GLU A 48 -0.72 -6.64 -8.14
CA GLU A 48 -0.63 -8.11 -8.21
C GLU A 48 0.07 -8.69 -6.97
N ALA A 49 1.11 -8.04 -6.46
CA ALA A 49 1.82 -8.47 -5.26
C ALA A 49 0.97 -8.31 -4.00
N ILE A 50 0.21 -7.21 -3.86
CA ILE A 50 -0.75 -6.98 -2.78
C ILE A 50 -1.84 -8.06 -2.82
N VAL A 51 -2.46 -8.30 -3.99
CA VAL A 51 -3.47 -9.35 -4.17
C VAL A 51 -2.91 -10.72 -3.82
N ARG A 52 -1.73 -11.07 -4.34
CA ARG A 52 -1.06 -12.34 -4.00
C ARG A 52 -0.89 -12.49 -2.48
N CYS A 53 -0.59 -11.39 -1.80
CA CYS A 53 -0.36 -11.43 -0.35
C CYS A 53 -1.64 -11.44 0.47
N PHE A 54 -2.73 -10.81 0.00
CA PHE A 54 -3.86 -10.45 0.84
C PHE A 54 -5.25 -10.77 0.26
N ARG A 55 -5.37 -11.40 -0.91
CA ARG A 55 -6.68 -11.74 -1.55
C ARG A 55 -7.65 -12.51 -0.66
N GLN A 56 -7.16 -13.21 0.36
CA GLN A 56 -7.99 -13.98 1.30
C GLN A 56 -8.46 -13.14 2.49
N ASN A 57 -8.03 -11.88 2.58
CA ASN A 57 -8.35 -10.94 3.64
C ASN A 57 -9.24 -9.81 3.09
N PRO A 58 -10.57 -9.92 3.25
CA PRO A 58 -11.51 -8.92 2.73
C PRO A 58 -11.48 -7.59 3.50
N GLN A 59 -10.70 -7.48 4.59
CA GLN A 59 -10.62 -6.26 5.40
C GLN A 59 -9.58 -5.27 4.89
N VAL A 60 -8.77 -5.65 3.89
CA VAL A 60 -7.67 -4.82 3.42
C VAL A 60 -8.19 -3.67 2.55
N TRP A 61 -7.93 -2.46 3.03
CA TRP A 61 -8.08 -1.22 2.28
C TRP A 61 -6.75 -0.75 1.69
N VAL A 62 -6.76 -0.29 0.44
CA VAL A 62 -5.58 0.16 -0.28
C VAL A 62 -5.78 1.60 -0.79
N ASN A 63 -4.79 2.45 -0.53
CA ASN A 63 -4.67 3.78 -1.14
C ASN A 63 -3.18 4.14 -1.37
N SER A 64 -2.89 5.36 -1.83
CA SER A 64 -1.53 5.89 -1.93
C SER A 64 -1.50 7.38 -1.60
N THR A 65 -0.64 7.77 -0.66
CA THR A 65 -0.47 9.18 -0.29
C THR A 65 0.04 10.03 -1.46
N LYS A 66 0.76 9.43 -2.43
CA LYS A 66 1.28 10.16 -3.60
C LYS A 66 0.21 10.78 -4.46
N SER A 67 -1.01 10.24 -4.43
CA SER A 67 -2.15 10.80 -5.13
C SER A 67 -2.45 12.25 -4.70
N MET A 68 -2.08 12.61 -3.46
CA MET A 68 -2.30 13.95 -2.87
C MET A 68 -1.03 14.79 -2.84
N THR A 69 0.12 14.17 -2.61
CA THR A 69 1.39 14.89 -2.36
C THR A 69 2.33 14.92 -3.56
N GLY A 70 2.03 14.15 -4.61
CA GLY A 70 3.00 13.79 -5.64
C GLY A 70 4.09 12.86 -5.10
N HIS A 71 5.03 12.48 -5.96
CA HIS A 71 6.15 11.62 -5.58
C HIS A 71 7.33 12.43 -5.04
N LEU A 72 7.51 12.38 -3.71
CA LEU A 72 8.55 13.13 -3.01
C LEU A 72 9.95 12.47 -3.02
N ILE A 73 10.20 11.57 -3.97
CA ILE A 73 11.46 10.83 -4.15
C ILE A 73 11.99 10.28 -2.82
N GLY A 74 13.13 10.76 -2.32
CA GLY A 74 13.77 10.27 -1.10
C GLY A 74 12.97 10.53 0.18
N ALA A 75 12.02 11.47 0.16
CA ALA A 75 11.15 11.76 1.28
C ALA A 75 9.83 10.94 1.27
N ALA A 76 9.57 10.17 0.21
CA ALA A 76 8.30 9.46 0.04
C ALA A 76 8.00 8.52 1.22
N GLY A 77 8.94 7.64 1.59
CA GLY A 77 8.77 6.70 2.70
C GLY A 77 8.46 7.36 4.05
N GLY A 78 9.03 8.53 4.32
CA GLY A 78 8.75 9.28 5.56
C GLY A 78 7.32 9.81 5.60
N ILE A 79 6.84 10.38 4.51
CA ILE A 79 5.47 10.90 4.42
C ILE A 79 4.43 9.77 4.40
N GLU A 80 4.72 8.67 3.71
CA GLU A 80 3.89 7.46 3.70
C GLU A 80 3.74 6.86 5.11
N ALA A 81 4.83 6.78 5.87
CA ALA A 81 4.83 6.34 7.25
C ALA A 81 3.97 7.26 8.14
N VAL A 82 4.13 8.59 8.01
CA VAL A 82 3.32 9.57 8.75
C VAL A 82 1.84 9.39 8.42
N ALA A 83 1.46 9.24 7.15
CA ALA A 83 0.08 9.02 6.74
C ALA A 83 -0.50 7.73 7.35
N SER A 84 0.25 6.63 7.33
CA SER A 84 -0.16 5.35 7.92
C SER A 84 -0.35 5.44 9.44
N ILE A 85 0.56 6.12 10.14
CA ILE A 85 0.45 6.35 11.59
C ILE A 85 -0.75 7.25 11.90
N GLN A 86 -1.02 8.28 11.09
CA GLN A 86 -2.21 9.12 11.28
C GLN A 86 -3.51 8.36 11.03
N ALA A 87 -3.53 7.41 10.09
CA ALA A 87 -4.68 6.54 9.87
C ALA A 87 -4.97 5.70 11.13
N ILE A 88 -3.94 5.09 11.72
CA ILE A 88 -4.04 4.38 13.00
C ILE A 88 -4.57 5.29 14.12
N ARG A 89 -3.99 6.48 14.27
CA ARG A 89 -4.34 7.39 15.37
C ARG A 89 -5.74 7.97 15.29
N THR A 90 -6.24 8.20 14.07
CA THR A 90 -7.48 8.97 13.86
C THR A 90 -8.67 8.10 13.42
N GLY A 91 -8.41 6.86 12.99
CA GLY A 91 -9.41 5.98 12.39
C GLY A 91 -9.98 6.53 11.08
N TRP A 92 -9.21 7.36 10.37
CA TRP A 92 -9.55 7.92 9.08
C TRP A 92 -8.46 7.56 8.07
N VAL A 93 -8.86 6.95 6.96
CA VAL A 93 -7.98 6.68 5.83
C VAL A 93 -8.24 7.71 4.74
N HIS A 94 -7.19 8.30 4.19
CA HIS A 94 -7.30 9.36 3.18
C HIS A 94 -7.78 8.80 1.82
N PRO A 95 -8.42 9.63 0.98
CA PRO A 95 -8.83 9.23 -0.37
C PRO A 95 -7.62 8.97 -1.29
N ASN A 96 -7.90 8.36 -2.45
CA ASN A 96 -7.04 8.45 -3.63
C ASN A 96 -7.57 9.54 -4.57
N LEU A 97 -7.05 10.76 -4.42
CA LEU A 97 -7.30 11.81 -5.41
C LEU A 97 -6.82 11.41 -6.81
N ASN A 98 -7.54 11.84 -7.85
CA ASN A 98 -7.27 11.56 -9.26
C ASN A 98 -7.45 10.08 -9.68
N LEU A 99 -7.98 9.21 -8.81
CA LEU A 99 -8.42 7.88 -9.21
C LEU A 99 -9.90 7.92 -9.60
N GLU A 100 -10.15 7.98 -10.90
CA GLU A 100 -11.47 7.94 -11.52
C GLU A 100 -11.55 6.70 -12.41
N ASN A 101 -12.69 5.98 -12.37
CA ASN A 101 -12.95 4.80 -13.20
C ASN A 101 -11.85 3.72 -13.09
N PRO A 102 -11.59 3.17 -11.89
CA PRO A 102 -10.65 2.05 -11.76
C PRO A 102 -11.14 0.86 -12.58
N GLU A 103 -10.20 0.05 -13.09
CA GLU A 103 -10.56 -1.19 -13.76
C GLU A 103 -11.25 -2.12 -12.77
N ASP A 104 -12.42 -2.67 -13.13
CA ASP A 104 -13.21 -3.56 -12.26
C ASP A 104 -12.36 -4.74 -11.76
N THR A 105 -11.48 -5.25 -12.60
CA THR A 105 -10.55 -6.34 -12.27
C THR A 105 -9.55 -5.98 -11.18
N LEU A 106 -9.27 -4.69 -10.97
CA LEU A 106 -8.33 -4.18 -9.96
C LEU A 106 -8.99 -3.80 -8.64
N ILE A 107 -10.31 -3.90 -8.52
CA ILE A 107 -11.02 -3.56 -7.26
C ILE A 107 -11.83 -4.72 -6.67
N GLN A 108 -11.79 -5.89 -7.32
CA GLN A 108 -12.50 -7.09 -6.87
C GLN A 108 -11.73 -7.89 -5.81
N ASP A 109 -10.39 -7.88 -5.87
CA ASP A 109 -9.57 -8.74 -5.01
C ASP A 109 -9.19 -8.10 -3.65
N VAL A 110 -9.12 -6.78 -3.60
CA VAL A 110 -8.83 -5.97 -2.40
C VAL A 110 -9.62 -4.67 -2.45
N GLY A 111 -9.96 -4.11 -1.29
CA GLY A 111 -10.70 -2.85 -1.21
C GLY A 111 -9.82 -1.67 -1.62
N VAL A 112 -9.99 -1.14 -2.83
CA VAL A 112 -9.30 0.09 -3.26
C VAL A 112 -10.17 1.29 -2.95
N LEU A 113 -9.63 2.31 -2.28
CA LEU A 113 -10.33 3.57 -2.07
C LEU A 113 -10.31 4.40 -3.36
N VAL A 114 -11.48 4.81 -3.82
CA VAL A 114 -11.69 5.48 -5.12
C VAL A 114 -12.38 6.82 -4.90
N GLY A 115 -11.95 7.84 -5.65
CA GLY A 115 -12.49 9.18 -5.55
C GLY A 115 -11.96 9.99 -4.37
N SER A 116 -12.67 11.08 -4.04
CA SER A 116 -12.18 12.14 -3.16
C SER A 116 -12.61 12.03 -1.70
N GLN A 117 -13.32 10.96 -1.33
CA GLN A 117 -13.84 10.78 0.03
C GLN A 117 -12.87 9.97 0.88
N LYS A 118 -12.62 10.45 2.10
CA LYS A 118 -11.93 9.69 3.14
C LYS A 118 -12.89 8.65 3.74
N GLU A 119 -12.33 7.55 4.22
CA GLU A 119 -13.13 6.46 4.80
C GLU A 119 -12.79 6.20 6.27
N ARG A 120 -13.79 5.72 7.02
CA ARG A 120 -13.60 5.25 8.39
C ARG A 120 -13.00 3.85 8.36
N CYS A 121 -11.86 3.68 9.01
CA CYS A 121 -11.23 2.37 9.19
C CYS A 121 -10.50 2.35 10.53
N GLU A 122 -10.85 1.41 11.40
CA GLU A 122 -10.05 1.11 12.59
C GLU A 122 -8.82 0.31 12.16
N VAL A 123 -7.71 1.00 11.89
CA VAL A 123 -6.49 0.35 11.38
C VAL A 123 -5.82 -0.44 12.50
N LYS A 124 -5.78 -1.77 12.32
CA LYS A 124 -5.16 -2.73 13.24
C LYS A 124 -3.67 -2.85 12.95
N VAL A 125 -3.34 -3.09 11.68
CA VAL A 125 -1.96 -3.07 11.19
C VAL A 125 -1.95 -2.45 9.79
N ALA A 126 -1.13 -1.42 9.63
CA ALA A 126 -0.88 -0.74 8.37
C ALA A 126 0.41 -1.25 7.73
N LEU A 127 0.36 -1.60 6.46
CA LEU A 127 1.53 -1.78 5.61
C LEU A 127 1.80 -0.49 4.82
N SER A 128 3.05 -0.04 4.78
CA SER A 128 3.49 1.09 3.97
C SER A 128 4.58 0.62 3.01
N ASN A 129 4.32 0.73 1.70
CA ASN A 129 5.23 0.32 0.64
C ASN A 129 5.97 1.52 0.05
N SER A 130 7.30 1.40 -0.08
CA SER A 130 8.14 2.40 -0.72
C SER A 130 9.20 1.74 -1.60
N PHE A 131 9.07 1.87 -2.92
CA PHE A 131 9.89 1.15 -3.90
C PHE A 131 10.75 2.12 -4.71
N GLY A 132 12.05 2.13 -4.45
CA GLY A 132 13.01 2.96 -5.15
C GLY A 132 13.38 2.39 -6.52
N PHE A 133 13.78 3.30 -7.42
CA PHE A 133 14.37 2.93 -8.70
C PHE A 133 15.56 1.97 -8.51
N GLY A 134 15.73 1.06 -9.49
CA GLY A 134 16.80 0.06 -9.44
C GLY A 134 16.51 -1.14 -8.52
N GLY A 135 15.27 -1.28 -8.03
CA GLY A 135 14.84 -2.47 -7.28
C GLY A 135 15.08 -2.41 -5.77
N HIS A 136 15.31 -1.22 -5.22
CA HIS A 136 15.42 -1.01 -3.78
C HIS A 136 14.03 -0.92 -3.15
N ASN A 137 13.51 -2.06 -2.72
CA ASN A 137 12.16 -2.14 -2.16
C ASN A 137 12.18 -2.10 -0.64
N SER A 138 11.25 -1.34 -0.05
CA SER A 138 11.01 -1.29 1.39
C SER A 138 9.52 -1.44 1.69
N SER A 139 9.21 -2.23 2.70
CA SER A 139 7.87 -2.42 3.24
C SER A 139 7.98 -2.33 4.76
N ILE A 140 7.19 -1.46 5.37
CA ILE A 140 7.21 -1.22 6.82
C ILE A 140 5.80 -1.42 7.38
N LEU A 141 5.70 -2.09 8.53
CA LEU A 141 4.44 -2.30 9.22
C LEU A 141 4.32 -1.38 10.43
N PHE A 142 3.13 -0.83 10.65
CA PHE A 142 2.79 -0.03 11.82
C PHE A 142 1.53 -0.59 12.49
N ALA A 143 1.52 -0.63 13.81
CA ALA A 143 0.36 -1.02 14.60
C ALA A 143 0.16 -0.04 15.78
N PRO A 144 -1.05 0.05 16.35
CA PRO A 144 -1.26 0.77 17.61
C PRO A 144 -0.28 0.28 18.68
N PHE A 145 0.28 1.22 19.45
CA PHE A 145 1.04 0.87 20.64
C PHE A 145 0.09 0.29 21.69
N LYS A 146 0.48 -0.82 22.31
CA LYS A 146 -0.28 -1.49 23.38
C LYS A 146 0.13 -0.99 24.75
#